data_AF-A0A813RBC0-F1
#
_entry.id   AF-A0A813RBC0-F1
#
_cell.length_a   1.000
_cell.length_b   1.000
_cell.length_c   1.000
_cell.angle_alpha   90.00
_cell.angle_beta   90.00
_cell.angle_gamma   90.00
#
_symmetry.space_group_name_H-M   'P 1'
#
loop_
_entity.id
_entity.type
_entity.pdbx_description
1 polymer ?
#
loop_
_entity_poly.entity_id
_entity_poly.type
_entity_poly.pdbx_seq_one_letter_code
_entity_poly.pdbx_strand_id
1 'polypeptide(L)'
;MASRAIKAADQLRAQWYWKSSFDPSSTNEKEEWTKYSDIESAIIEEAFNGNNKTKLIELDNYSINLNDSIQISQSDPNNQQQIKRVLISRHENQAAASTMIQLMATASSSENHYYDGSKMSPGAIEHLEDP
;
A
#
# COMPACT_ATOMS: atom_id res chain seq x y z
N MET A 1 -42.86 3.45 -18.82
CA MET A 1 -41.44 3.83 -18.76
C MET A 1 -41.18 4.52 -17.43
N ALA A 2 -40.38 3.92 -16.54
CA ALA A 2 -39.86 4.58 -15.35
C ALA A 2 -38.48 4.00 -15.05
N SER A 3 -37.48 4.85 -15.21
CA SER A 3 -36.07 4.62 -15.04
C SER A 3 -35.72 4.21 -13.61
N ARG A 4 -34.84 3.22 -13.46
CA ARG A 4 -33.79 3.22 -12.43
C ARG A 4 -32.72 2.22 -12.85
N ALA A 5 -31.73 2.73 -13.56
CA ALA A 5 -30.43 2.08 -13.67
C ALA A 5 -29.95 1.78 -12.24
N ILE A 6 -29.89 0.50 -11.87
CA ILE A 6 -29.03 0.09 -10.78
C ILE A 6 -27.62 0.18 -11.37
N LYS A 7 -27.06 1.40 -11.25
CA LYS A 7 -25.64 1.68 -11.39
C LYS A 7 -24.88 0.51 -10.78
N ALA A 8 -23.92 -0.03 -11.51
CA ALA A 8 -22.95 -1.00 -11.04
C ALA A 8 -22.62 -0.72 -9.57
N ALA A 9 -23.21 -1.50 -8.67
CA ALA A 9 -22.76 -1.57 -7.30
C ALA A 9 -21.41 -2.27 -7.41
N ASP A 10 -20.37 -1.48 -7.60
CA ASP A 10 -19.00 -1.92 -7.42
C ASP A 10 -18.99 -2.64 -6.06
N GLN A 11 -18.80 -3.96 -6.10
CA GLN A 11 -18.91 -4.80 -4.90
C GLN A 11 -17.69 -4.50 -4.03
N LEU A 12 -17.80 -3.45 -3.22
CA LEU A 12 -16.81 -3.08 -2.22
C LEU A 12 -16.67 -4.25 -1.24
N ARG A 13 -15.44 -4.76 -1.11
CA ARG A 13 -15.09 -5.80 -0.14
C ARG A 13 -14.39 -5.14 1.04
N ALA A 14 -14.84 -5.44 2.26
CA ALA A 14 -14.11 -5.04 3.44
C ALA A 14 -12.86 -5.91 3.62
N GLN A 15 -11.72 -5.27 3.84
CA GLN A 15 -10.46 -5.89 4.21
C GLN A 15 -10.02 -5.30 5.55
N TRP A 16 -9.66 -6.18 6.47
CA TRP A 16 -9.20 -5.79 7.79
C TRP A 16 -7.68 -5.95 7.89
N TYR A 17 -7.07 -5.09 8.70
CA TYR A 17 -5.64 -5.08 8.98
C TYR A 17 -5.38 -4.88 10.47
N TRP A 18 -4.24 -5.37 10.92
CA TRP A 18 -3.68 -5.09 12.22
C TRP A 18 -2.29 -4.46 12.09
N LYS A 19 -1.94 -3.63 13.06
CA LYS A 19 -0.65 -2.94 13.11
C LYS A 19 0.39 -3.88 13.70
N SER A 20 1.40 -4.24 12.92
CA SER A 20 2.54 -5.00 13.40
C SER A 20 3.30 -4.19 14.46
N SER A 21 3.74 -4.86 15.52
CA SER A 21 4.47 -4.20 16.61
C SER A 21 5.74 -3.58 16.04
N PHE A 22 5.85 -2.26 16.20
CA PHE A 22 7.03 -1.47 15.89
C PHE A 22 8.05 -1.67 17.01
N ASP A 23 9.30 -2.02 16.65
CA ASP A 23 10.40 -1.92 17.60
C ASP A 23 10.84 -0.45 17.69
N PRO A 24 10.65 0.24 18.84
CA PRO A 24 11.01 1.65 18.97
C PRO A 24 12.52 1.92 18.91
N SER A 25 13.35 0.89 18.98
CA SER A 25 14.80 1.01 18.82
C SER A 25 15.27 0.90 17.36
N SER A 26 14.40 0.41 16.47
CA SER A 26 14.71 0.30 15.04
C SER A 26 14.43 1.62 14.34
N THR A 27 15.46 2.44 14.14
CA THR A 27 15.36 3.78 13.54
C THR A 27 14.94 3.81 12.06
N ASN A 28 14.63 2.65 11.46
CA ASN A 28 14.32 2.52 10.03
C ASN A 28 13.09 1.67 9.72
N GLU A 29 12.40 1.15 10.73
CA GLU A 29 11.20 0.34 10.48
C GLU A 29 9.98 1.22 10.25
N LYS A 30 9.37 1.05 9.08
CA LYS A 30 8.11 1.70 8.74
C LYS A 30 6.99 0.99 9.48
N GLU A 31 6.00 1.75 9.95
CA GLU A 31 4.76 1.21 10.47
C GLU A 31 4.13 0.26 9.42
N GLU A 32 4.11 -1.04 9.72
CA GLU A 32 3.61 -2.06 8.82
C GLU A 32 2.21 -2.52 9.26
N TRP A 33 1.27 -2.47 8.32
CA TRP A 33 -0.09 -2.96 8.51
C TRP A 33 -0.22 -4.31 7.83
N THR A 34 -0.45 -5.35 8.62
CA THR A 34 -0.60 -6.72 8.13
C THR A 34 -2.07 -7.03 7.93
N LYS A 35 -2.41 -7.69 6.82
CA LYS A 35 -3.79 -8.08 6.51
C LYS A 35 -4.21 -9.29 7.35
N TYR A 36 -5.47 -9.30 7.79
CA TYR A 36 -6.11 -10.53 8.23
C TYR A 36 -6.37 -11.46 7.03
N SER A 37 -6.47 -12.76 7.27
CA SER A 37 -6.86 -13.70 6.22
C SER A 37 -8.26 -13.38 5.69
N ASP A 38 -8.60 -13.92 4.52
CA ASP A 38 -9.91 -13.71 3.92
C ASP A 38 -11.06 -14.21 4.82
N ILE A 39 -10.82 -15.31 5.55
CA ILE A 39 -11.79 -15.92 6.47
C ILE A 39 -11.92 -15.06 7.74
N GLU A 40 -10.81 -14.71 8.39
CA GLU A 40 -10.83 -13.85 9.58
C GLU A 40 -11.47 -12.50 9.25
N SER A 41 -11.12 -11.89 8.12
CA SER A 41 -11.71 -10.63 7.68
C SER A 41 -13.22 -10.72 7.50
N ALA A 42 -13.73 -11.85 7.00
CA ALA A 42 -15.17 -12.07 6.85
C ALA A 42 -15.87 -12.20 8.21
N ILE A 43 -15.27 -12.92 9.16
CA ILE A 43 -15.79 -13.06 10.54
C ILE A 43 -15.84 -11.69 11.23
N ILE A 44 -14.75 -10.93 11.13
CA ILE A 44 -14.64 -9.59 11.70
C ILE A 44 -15.69 -8.65 11.09
N GLU A 45 -15.86 -8.69 9.77
CA GLU A 45 -16.84 -7.88 9.07
C GLU A 45 -18.28 -8.25 9.43
N GLU A 46 -18.59 -9.53 9.60
CA GLU A 46 -19.91 -9.98 10.04
C GLU A 46 -20.22 -9.45 11.45
N ALA A 47 -19.28 -9.55 12.37
CA ALA A 47 -19.42 -9.01 13.73
C ALA A 47 -19.49 -7.48 13.75
N PHE A 48 -18.76 -6.81 12.85
CA PHE A 48 -18.81 -5.36 12.69
C PHE A 48 -20.19 -4.89 12.20
N ASN A 49 -20.78 -5.57 11.22
CA ASN A 49 -22.10 -5.24 10.68
C ASN A 49 -23.26 -5.77 11.54
N GLY A 50 -23.02 -6.81 12.33
CA GLY A 50 -24.01 -7.39 13.22
C GLY A 50 -24.45 -6.42 14.32
N ASN A 51 -25.69 -6.57 14.79
CA ASN A 51 -26.25 -5.73 15.86
C ASN A 51 -25.82 -6.17 17.27
N ASN A 52 -24.66 -6.83 17.39
CA ASN A 52 -24.13 -7.31 18.66
C ASN A 52 -23.61 -6.15 19.50
N LYS A 53 -24.09 -6.06 20.74
CA LYS A 53 -23.68 -5.05 21.73
C LYS A 53 -22.23 -5.25 22.19
N THR A 54 -21.83 -6.51 22.30
CA THR A 54 -20.47 -6.92 22.63
C THR A 54 -19.72 -7.12 21.33
N LYS A 55 -19.10 -6.04 20.85
CA LYS A 55 -18.23 -6.03 19.67
C LYS A 55 -16.87 -6.72 19.93
N LEU A 56 -16.89 -7.78 20.73
CA LEU A 56 -15.74 -8.60 21.09
C LEU A 56 -15.83 -9.91 20.31
N ILE A 57 -14.79 -10.22 19.56
CA ILE A 57 -14.67 -11.42 18.71
C ILE A 57 -13.50 -12.23 19.25
N GLU A 58 -13.70 -13.52 19.47
CA GLU A 58 -12.63 -14.44 19.83
C GLU A 58 -12.17 -15.18 18.57
N LEU A 59 -10.87 -15.13 18.29
CA LEU A 59 -10.19 -15.90 17.24
C LEU A 59 -9.15 -16.82 17.89
N ASP A 60 -8.48 -17.66 17.10
CA ASP A 60 -7.67 -18.77 17.64
C ASP A 60 -6.56 -18.35 18.62
N ASN A 61 -5.91 -17.21 18.38
CA ASN A 61 -4.75 -16.76 19.18
C ASN A 61 -4.92 -15.37 19.78
N TYR A 62 -6.02 -14.69 19.47
CA TYR A 62 -6.25 -13.30 19.84
C TYR A 62 -7.74 -12.99 19.88
N SER A 63 -8.10 -11.95 20.61
CA SER A 63 -9.46 -11.44 20.66
C SER A 63 -9.48 -10.02 20.10
N ILE A 64 -10.48 -9.70 19.29
CA ILE A 64 -10.66 -8.37 18.70
C ILE A 64 -11.77 -7.65 19.44
N ASN A 65 -11.47 -6.46 19.95
CA ASN A 65 -12.45 -5.52 20.44
C ASN A 65 -12.66 -4.42 19.39
N LEU A 66 -13.79 -4.47 18.66
CA LEU A 66 -14.08 -3.49 17.62
C LEU A 66 -14.51 -2.12 18.17
N ASN A 67 -14.95 -2.03 19.42
CA ASN A 67 -15.29 -0.73 20.02
C ASN A 67 -14.03 0.12 20.15
N ASP A 68 -12.95 -0.51 20.63
CA ASP A 68 -11.65 0.13 20.81
C ASP A 68 -10.75 0.00 19.58
N SER A 69 -11.18 -0.78 18.57
CA SER A 69 -10.40 -1.10 17.37
C SER A 69 -9.00 -1.62 17.70
N ILE A 70 -8.96 -2.62 18.59
CA ILE A 70 -7.73 -3.31 19.01
C ILE A 70 -7.89 -4.83 18.89
N GLN A 71 -6.78 -5.51 18.60
CA GLN A 71 -6.61 -6.93 18.89
C GLN A 71 -5.77 -7.10 20.15
N ILE A 72 -6.07 -8.15 20.91
CA ILE A 72 -5.44 -8.49 22.19
C ILE A 72 -4.97 -9.93 22.07
N SER A 73 -3.66 -10.17 22.24
CA SER A 73 -3.15 -11.55 22.22
C SER A 73 -3.71 -12.33 23.40
N GLN A 74 -4.13 -13.58 23.16
CA GLN A 74 -4.55 -14.48 24.23
C GLN A 74 -3.35 -15.00 25.05
N SER A 75 -2.17 -15.05 24.46
CA SER A 75 -0.94 -15.46 25.15
C SER A 75 -0.34 -14.33 26.00
N ASP A 76 -0.53 -13.08 25.60
CA ASP A 76 -0.10 -11.89 26.35
C ASP A 76 -1.15 -10.76 26.25
N PRO A 77 -2.03 -10.61 27.26
CA PRO A 77 -3.06 -9.56 27.25
C PRO A 77 -2.52 -8.12 27.23
N ASN A 78 -1.24 -7.91 27.56
CA ASN A 78 -0.61 -6.59 27.45
C ASN A 78 -0.17 -6.29 26.02
N ASN A 79 -0.03 -7.32 25.18
CA ASN A 79 0.28 -7.17 23.77
C ASN A 79 -1.01 -6.85 22.99
N GLN A 80 -1.23 -5.55 22.81
CA GLN A 80 -2.38 -5.01 22.10
C GLN A 80 -1.93 -4.31 20.82
N GLN A 81 -2.62 -4.58 19.72
CA GLN A 81 -2.30 -4.03 18.42
C GLN A 81 -3.53 -3.36 17.83
N GLN A 82 -3.36 -2.18 17.22
CA GLN A 82 -4.46 -1.46 16.58
C GLN A 82 -4.94 -2.21 15.34
N ILE A 83 -6.24 -2.14 15.07
CA ILE A 83 -6.83 -2.69 13.86
C ILE A 83 -7.51 -1.60 13.04
N LYS A 84 -7.64 -1.83 11.73
CA LYS A 84 -8.37 -0.92 10.83
C LYS A 84 -9.13 -1.68 9.75
N ARG A 85 -10.22 -1.07 9.31
CA ARG A 85 -11.08 -1.53 8.22
C ARG A 85 -10.83 -0.68 6.98
N VAL A 86 -10.67 -1.31 5.82
CA VAL A 86 -10.55 -0.65 4.52
C VAL A 86 -11.58 -1.25 3.57
N LEU A 87 -12.28 -0.41 2.81
CA LEU A 87 -13.15 -0.85 1.72
C LEU A 87 -12.36 -0.85 0.42
N ILE A 88 -12.26 -2.02 -0.23
CA ILE A 88 -11.51 -2.20 -1.47
C ILE A 88 -12.49 -2.44 -2.60
N SER A 89 -12.31 -1.76 -3.74
CA SER A 89 -13.08 -2.04 -4.95
C SER A 89 -12.62 -3.36 -5.57
N ARG A 90 -13.54 -4.14 -6.12
CA ARG A 90 -13.19 -5.43 -6.78
C ARG A 90 -12.28 -5.22 -7.99
N HIS A 91 -12.25 -4.00 -8.54
CA HIS A 91 -11.45 -3.61 -9.70
C HIS A 91 -9.99 -3.23 -9.38
N GLU A 92 -9.60 -3.02 -8.12
CA GLU A 92 -8.25 -2.56 -7.76
C GLU A 92 -7.24 -3.68 -7.48
N ASN A 93 -7.66 -4.95 -7.44
CA ASN A 93 -6.77 -6.09 -7.15
C ASN A 93 -5.76 -6.41 -8.28
N GLN A 94 -5.80 -5.69 -9.41
CA GLN A 94 -4.79 -5.79 -10.49
C GLN A 94 -3.97 -4.50 -10.69
N ALA A 95 -4.35 -3.38 -10.06
CA ALA A 95 -3.70 -2.09 -10.31
C ALA A 95 -2.45 -1.89 -9.44
N ALA A 96 -2.48 -2.24 -8.14
CA ALA A 96 -1.38 -1.94 -7.23
C ALA A 96 -0.07 -2.69 -7.57
N ALA A 97 -0.16 -3.94 -8.04
CA ALA A 97 1.03 -4.70 -8.48
C ALA A 97 1.58 -4.18 -9.83
N SER A 98 0.70 -3.75 -10.74
CA SER A 98 1.10 -3.24 -12.06
C SER A 98 1.71 -1.83 -11.98
N THR A 99 1.22 -0.96 -11.09
CA THR A 99 1.76 0.40 -10.94
C THR A 99 3.18 0.40 -10.37
N MET A 100 3.50 -0.52 -9.45
CA MET A 100 4.85 -0.60 -8.87
C MET A 100 5.88 -1.17 -9.86
N ILE A 101 5.51 -2.14 -10.71
CA ILE A 101 6.37 -2.63 -11.80
C ILE A 101 6.57 -1.56 -12.88
N GLN A 102 5.53 -0.79 -13.23
CA GLN A 102 5.63 0.28 -14.24
C GLN A 102 6.53 1.44 -13.77
N LEU A 103 6.50 1.80 -12.48
CA LEU A 103 7.39 2.83 -11.92
C LEU A 103 8.85 2.37 -11.85
N MET A 104 9.11 1.09 -11.59
CA MET A 104 10.49 0.53 -11.62
C MET A 104 11.04 0.41 -13.05
N ALA A 105 10.19 0.06 -14.03
CA ALA A 105 10.58 -0.03 -15.43
C ALA A 105 10.88 1.34 -16.07
N THR A 106 10.18 2.40 -15.68
CA THR A 106 10.43 3.76 -16.19
C THR A 106 11.61 4.47 -15.50
N ALA A 107 11.91 4.14 -14.24
CA ALA A 107 13.10 4.65 -13.56
C ALA A 107 14.42 4.03 -14.08
N SER A 108 14.36 2.91 -14.81
CA SER A 108 15.54 2.20 -15.34
C SER A 108 15.83 2.51 -16.81
N SER A 109 15.09 3.42 -17.45
CA SER A 109 15.25 3.74 -18.88
C SER A 109 15.57 5.23 -19.11
N SER A 110 16.61 5.71 -18.44
CA SER A 110 17.24 7.00 -18.78
C SER A 110 18.77 6.87 -18.85
N GLU A 111 19.24 5.93 -19.68
CA GLU A 111 20.58 6.02 -20.26
C GLU A 111 20.51 5.77 -21.77
N ASN A 112 21.22 6.63 -22.49
CA ASN A 112 21.52 6.63 -23.93
C ASN A 112 20.57 7.42 -24.83
N HIS A 113 20.86 8.71 -24.97
CA HIS A 113 20.70 9.38 -26.27
C HIS A 113 22.05 9.88 -26.78
N TYR A 114 22.52 9.14 -27.78
CA TYR A 114 23.67 9.41 -28.66
C TYR A 114 23.26 10.50 -29.66
N TYR A 115 24.01 11.60 -29.74
CA TYR A 115 24.12 12.51 -30.89
C TYR A 115 25.47 13.25 -30.70
N ASP A 116 26.28 13.60 -31.68
CA ASP A 116 26.33 13.33 -33.12
C ASP A 116 27.63 13.97 -33.59
N GLY A 117 28.36 13.29 -34.47
CA GLY A 117 29.62 13.78 -34.99
C GLY A 117 29.36 14.82 -36.07
N SER A 118 29.68 16.08 -35.82
CA SER A 118 29.91 17.07 -36.89
C SER A 118 30.86 18.18 -36.45
N LYS A 119 32.08 18.07 -36.99
CA LYS A 119 33.03 19.10 -37.43
C LYS A 119 32.73 20.56 -37.05
N MET A 120 33.69 21.21 -36.38
CA MET A 120 34.08 22.59 -36.73
C MET A 120 35.59 22.77 -36.50
N SER A 121 36.29 23.14 -37.59
CA SER A 121 37.65 23.68 -37.59
C SER A 121 37.74 25.01 -36.84
N PRO A 122 38.95 25.42 -36.45
CA PRO A 122 39.35 26.82 -36.63
C PRO A 122 40.72 26.93 -37.33
N GLY A 123 40.72 27.52 -38.53
CA GLY A 123 41.80 28.42 -38.97
C GLY A 123 41.39 29.85 -38.58
N ALA A 124 42.26 30.86 -38.45
CA ALA A 124 43.65 31.01 -38.86
C ALA A 124 44.23 32.33 -38.26
N ILE A 125 45.58 32.42 -38.17
CA ILE A 125 46.47 33.61 -38.38
C ILE A 125 46.45 34.71 -37.26
N GLU A 126 47.53 35.26 -36.68
CA GLU A 126 48.78 35.95 -37.14
C GLU A 126 49.92 35.75 -36.10
N HIS A 127 51.22 35.50 -36.40
CA HIS A 127 52.29 36.24 -37.10
C HIS A 127 53.21 37.12 -36.19
N LEU A 128 54.52 36.78 -36.16
CA LEU A 128 55.76 37.57 -35.89
C LEU A 128 55.98 38.13 -34.44
N GLU A 129 57.17 38.25 -33.85
CA GLU A 129 58.57 38.09 -34.30
C GLU A 129 59.49 37.93 -33.06
N ASP A 130 60.59 37.20 -33.25
CA ASP A 130 61.77 37.09 -32.37
C ASP A 130 62.65 38.37 -32.50
N PRO A 131 63.49 38.69 -31.50
CA PRO A 131 64.91 38.29 -31.63
C PRO A 131 65.62 37.85 -30.35
#